data_AF-A0A9K3NIF4-F1
#
_entry.id   AF-A0A9K3NIF4-F1
#
_cell.length_a   1.000
_cell.length_b   1.000
_cell.length_c   1.000
_cell.angle_alpha   90.00
_cell.angle_beta   90.00
_cell.angle_gamma   90.00
#
_symmetry.space_group_name_H-M   'P 1'
#
loop_
_entity.id
_entity.type
_entity.pdbx_description
1 polymer ?
#
loop_
_entity_poly.entity_id
_entity_poly.type
_entity_poly.pdbx_seq_one_letter_code
_entity_poly.pdbx_strand_id
1 'polypeptide(L)'
;MLGLFSARDVGAYAFVASRAQSWELQDHILRNSGVVGLDPDYQQALERLNVSLPDLDIGGFSNKDTAPSKPQKTLANALFSKIAQSLGEAFDLSPRQKAVFECLKGPHAQEFLIVIPIEGLGQCMSAVEYRTILKYRLMIPMYPEDETCPICRKACMDKYGEHAVHCPREFPHGPYGREIYSATSGSARLWLGWGKHACVDLTGVSPLVGLRENGFVAGLAARKAESKKVDKHAKACAENQHVFIPFAFDTFGSLTPEAINFLTRVQRVIHSNCSTPRGQGFVFGRLGFAIQKGLAAQLVARLPSVLM
;
A
#
# COMPACT_ATOMS: atom_id res chain seq x y z
N MET A 1 -8.04 -9.99 -0.24
CA MET A 1 -7.28 -11.11 0.37
C MET A 1 -7.66 -12.35 -0.41
N LEU A 2 -6.79 -12.88 -1.28
CA LEU A 2 -7.06 -14.08 -2.09
C LEU A 2 -6.18 -15.25 -1.62
N GLY A 3 -6.15 -15.44 -0.30
CA GLY A 3 -6.04 -16.77 0.31
C GLY A 3 -7.38 -16.99 1.00
N LEU A 4 -8.14 -17.99 0.57
CA LEU A 4 -9.37 -18.37 1.25
C LEU A 4 -8.97 -18.97 2.59
N PHE A 5 -9.10 -18.19 3.68
CA PHE A 5 -9.12 -18.79 5.01
C PHE A 5 -10.40 -19.57 5.14
N SER A 6 -10.28 -20.86 5.43
CA SER A 6 -11.45 -21.62 5.84
C SER A 6 -11.93 -21.08 7.19
N ALA A 7 -13.22 -21.22 7.47
CA ALA A 7 -13.76 -20.89 8.79
C ALA A 7 -13.02 -21.64 9.91
N ARG A 8 -12.42 -22.80 9.60
CA ARG A 8 -11.58 -23.57 10.51
C ARG A 8 -10.30 -22.83 10.87
N ASP A 9 -9.64 -22.20 9.90
CA ASP A 9 -8.34 -21.52 10.10
C ASP A 9 -8.47 -20.30 11.00
N VAL A 10 -9.62 -19.62 10.96
CA VAL A 10 -9.91 -18.42 11.76
C VAL A 10 -10.83 -18.69 12.94
N GLY A 11 -11.24 -19.94 13.17
CA GLY A 11 -12.23 -20.29 14.19
C GLY A 11 -11.77 -19.97 15.61
N ALA A 12 -10.57 -20.44 15.98
CA ALA A 12 -9.99 -20.17 17.31
C ALA A 12 -9.74 -18.66 17.50
N TYR A 13 -9.23 -18.00 16.46
CA TYR A 13 -9.05 -16.54 16.41
C TYR A 13 -10.36 -15.79 16.70
N ALA A 14 -11.43 -16.11 15.95
CA ALA A 14 -12.69 -15.40 16.01
C ALA A 14 -13.39 -15.63 17.36
N PHE A 15 -13.34 -16.87 17.85
CA PHE A 15 -13.89 -17.22 19.16
C PHE A 15 -13.17 -16.46 20.28
N VAL A 16 -11.82 -16.46 20.27
CA VAL A 16 -11.05 -15.78 21.32
C VAL A 16 -11.27 -14.28 21.29
N ALA A 17 -11.20 -13.67 20.11
CA ALA A 17 -11.46 -12.24 19.93
C ALA A 17 -12.86 -11.83 20.41
N SER A 18 -13.88 -12.60 20.03
CA SER A 18 -15.29 -12.34 20.39
C SER A 18 -15.50 -12.42 21.90
N ARG A 19 -14.97 -13.46 22.56
CA ARG A 19 -15.10 -13.60 24.01
C ARG A 19 -14.33 -12.52 24.75
N ALA A 20 -13.08 -12.26 24.37
CA ALA A 20 -12.26 -11.23 25.00
C ALA A 20 -12.87 -9.82 24.88
N GLN A 21 -13.60 -9.54 23.80
CA GLN A 21 -14.29 -8.25 23.63
C GLN A 21 -15.57 -8.12 24.46
N SER A 22 -16.15 -9.24 24.90
CA SER A 22 -17.48 -9.26 25.54
C SER A 22 -17.45 -9.68 27.01
N TRP A 23 -16.29 -9.60 27.67
CA TRP A 23 -16.13 -9.94 29.09
C TRP A 23 -17.18 -9.30 30.00
N GLU A 24 -17.32 -7.97 29.94
CA GLU A 24 -18.26 -7.24 30.80
C GLU A 24 -19.72 -7.69 30.59
N LEU A 25 -20.09 -7.93 29.32
CA LEU A 25 -21.43 -8.39 28.97
C LEU A 25 -21.67 -9.81 29.48
N GLN A 26 -20.68 -10.71 29.35
CA GLN A 26 -20.76 -12.08 29.83
C GLN A 26 -20.85 -12.12 31.36
N ASP A 27 -19.98 -11.39 32.07
CA ASP A 27 -20.01 -11.27 33.54
C ASP A 27 -21.39 -10.76 33.98
N HIS A 28 -21.94 -9.77 33.30
CA HIS A 28 -23.26 -9.22 33.63
C HIS A 28 -24.39 -10.25 33.46
N ILE A 29 -24.40 -11.00 32.36
CA ILE A 29 -25.42 -12.02 32.06
C ILE A 29 -25.29 -13.21 33.02
N LEU A 30 -24.05 -13.65 33.30
CA LEU A 30 -23.76 -14.87 34.03
C LEU A 30 -23.56 -14.67 35.54
N ARG A 31 -23.67 -13.44 36.06
CA ARG A 31 -23.39 -13.09 37.47
C ARG A 31 -24.01 -14.00 38.54
N ASN A 32 -25.16 -14.61 38.26
CA ASN A 32 -25.89 -15.49 39.20
C ASN A 32 -25.88 -16.97 38.78
N SER A 33 -25.12 -17.32 37.74
CA SER A 33 -25.11 -18.69 37.18
C SER A 33 -24.23 -19.67 37.96
N GLY A 34 -23.38 -19.17 38.88
CA GLY A 34 -22.39 -19.99 39.57
C GLY A 34 -21.23 -20.46 38.70
N VAL A 35 -21.16 -20.02 37.44
CA VAL A 35 -20.03 -20.30 36.53
C VAL A 35 -18.84 -19.45 36.97
N VAL A 36 -17.75 -20.10 37.37
CA VAL A 36 -16.52 -19.46 37.83
C VAL A 36 -15.34 -19.99 37.02
N GLY A 37 -14.51 -19.10 36.48
CA GLY A 37 -13.30 -19.46 35.75
C GLY A 37 -13.42 -19.41 34.23
N LEU A 38 -12.32 -19.75 33.56
CA LEU A 38 -12.27 -19.86 32.09
C LEU A 38 -12.96 -21.14 31.67
N ASP A 39 -13.80 -21.05 30.64
CA ASP A 39 -14.45 -22.24 30.11
C ASP A 39 -13.41 -23.10 29.34
N PRO A 40 -13.48 -24.44 29.43
CA PRO A 40 -12.47 -25.33 28.86
C PRO A 40 -12.27 -25.15 27.35
N ASP A 41 -13.34 -24.86 26.61
CA ASP A 41 -13.27 -24.64 25.17
C ASP A 41 -12.45 -23.39 24.83
N TYR A 42 -12.55 -22.34 25.65
CA TYR A 42 -11.72 -21.15 25.50
C TYR A 42 -10.27 -21.35 25.91
N GLN A 43 -10.00 -22.12 26.97
CA GLN A 43 -8.62 -22.51 27.30
C GLN A 43 -7.99 -23.27 26.13
N GLN A 44 -8.70 -24.24 25.55
CA GLN A 44 -8.22 -24.97 24.37
C GLN A 44 -8.01 -24.05 23.16
N ALA A 45 -8.88 -23.05 22.96
CA ALA A 45 -8.72 -22.08 21.88
C ALA A 45 -7.49 -21.18 22.09
N LEU A 46 -7.21 -20.74 23.32
CA LEU A 46 -6.01 -20.00 23.69
C LEU A 46 -4.75 -20.85 23.45
N GLU A 47 -4.75 -22.11 23.86
CA GLU A 47 -3.62 -23.03 23.62
C GLU A 47 -3.33 -23.20 22.12
N ARG A 48 -4.36 -23.40 21.29
CA ARG A 48 -4.22 -23.50 19.83
C ARG A 48 -3.63 -22.23 19.22
N LEU A 49 -4.07 -21.05 19.70
CA LEU A 49 -3.51 -19.77 19.26
C LEU A 49 -2.07 -19.58 19.71
N ASN A 50 -1.72 -20.01 20.93
CA ASN A 50 -0.36 -19.92 21.45
C ASN A 50 0.63 -20.74 20.62
N VAL A 51 0.21 -21.93 20.15
CA VAL A 51 1.00 -22.74 19.21
C VAL A 51 1.15 -22.04 17.85
N SER A 52 0.09 -21.41 17.36
CA SER A 52 0.06 -20.80 16.02
C SER A 52 0.74 -19.43 15.96
N LEU A 53 0.73 -18.69 17.07
CA LEU A 53 1.20 -17.31 17.21
C LEU A 53 2.11 -17.19 18.45
N PRO A 54 3.29 -17.85 18.46
CA PRO A 54 4.15 -17.90 19.64
C PRO A 54 4.74 -16.54 20.05
N ASP A 55 4.79 -15.58 19.12
CA ASP A 55 5.33 -14.24 19.37
C ASP A 55 4.30 -13.28 20.01
N LEU A 56 3.04 -13.67 20.08
CA LEU A 56 1.98 -12.88 20.70
C LEU A 56 1.74 -13.37 22.12
N ASP A 57 1.65 -12.45 23.09
CA ASP A 57 1.21 -12.78 24.44
C ASP A 57 -0.29 -13.16 24.45
N ILE A 58 -0.55 -14.44 24.20
CA ILE A 58 -1.89 -15.03 24.29
C ILE A 58 -2.38 -15.08 25.75
N GLY A 59 -1.46 -15.10 26.71
CA GLY A 59 -1.76 -15.07 28.14
C GLY A 59 -2.60 -13.86 28.52
N GLY A 60 -2.31 -12.70 27.92
CA GLY A 60 -3.09 -11.46 28.11
C GLY A 60 -4.60 -11.59 27.82
N PHE A 61 -5.04 -12.54 27.00
CA PHE A 61 -6.46 -12.77 26.69
C PHE A 61 -7.21 -13.61 27.74
N SER A 62 -6.51 -14.10 28.76
CA SER A 62 -7.05 -15.00 29.78
C SER A 62 -7.84 -14.28 30.87
N ASN A 63 -7.70 -12.96 30.98
CA ASN A 63 -8.41 -12.14 31.97
C ASN A 63 -8.88 -10.82 31.33
N LYS A 64 -10.02 -10.31 31.77
CA LYS A 64 -10.57 -9.00 31.38
C LYS A 64 -9.61 -7.84 31.66
N ASP A 65 -8.87 -7.90 32.77
CA ASP A 65 -8.00 -6.80 33.20
C ASP A 65 -6.72 -6.72 32.35
N THR A 66 -6.32 -7.85 31.74
CA THR A 66 -5.13 -7.97 30.91
C THR A 66 -5.45 -7.99 29.42
N ALA A 67 -6.73 -8.20 29.05
CA ALA A 67 -7.14 -8.32 27.67
C ALA A 67 -6.86 -7.03 26.89
N PRO A 68 -6.32 -7.11 25.66
CA PRO A 68 -6.11 -5.93 24.84
C PRO A 68 -7.42 -5.18 24.59
N SER A 69 -7.39 -3.85 24.58
CA SER A 69 -8.59 -3.01 24.34
C SER A 69 -9.24 -3.22 22.96
N LYS A 70 -8.53 -3.84 22.01
CA LYS A 70 -9.04 -4.19 20.69
C LYS A 70 -8.65 -5.64 20.33
N PRO A 71 -9.24 -6.66 21.00
CA PRO A 71 -8.80 -8.05 20.88
C PRO A 71 -8.77 -8.55 19.44
N GLN A 72 -9.86 -8.26 18.69
CA GLN A 72 -9.99 -8.64 17.29
C GLN A 72 -8.87 -8.06 16.42
N LYS A 73 -8.54 -6.78 16.60
CA LYS A 73 -7.49 -6.10 15.85
C LYS A 73 -6.10 -6.65 16.21
N THR A 74 -5.83 -6.83 17.50
CA THR A 74 -4.56 -7.38 18.00
C THR A 74 -4.30 -8.76 17.40
N LEU A 75 -5.27 -9.66 17.54
CA LEU A 75 -5.15 -11.01 17.02
C LEU A 75 -5.10 -11.05 15.48
N ALA A 76 -5.84 -10.17 14.78
CA ALA A 76 -5.85 -10.14 13.31
C ALA A 76 -4.48 -9.72 12.79
N ASN A 77 -3.89 -8.68 13.40
CA ASN A 77 -2.57 -8.21 13.03
C ASN A 77 -1.52 -9.31 13.24
N ALA A 78 -1.55 -10.03 14.35
CA ALA A 78 -0.63 -11.12 14.62
C ALA A 78 -0.79 -12.26 13.61
N LEU A 79 -2.03 -12.70 13.37
CA LEU A 79 -2.36 -13.77 12.42
C LEU A 79 -1.90 -13.40 11.00
N PHE A 80 -2.29 -12.24 10.48
CA PHE A 80 -1.91 -11.82 9.14
C PHE A 80 -0.42 -11.55 9.00
N SER A 81 0.25 -11.09 10.05
CA SER A 81 1.72 -10.95 10.05
C SER A 81 2.40 -12.31 9.94
N LYS A 82 1.92 -13.31 10.69
CA LYS A 82 2.45 -14.68 10.61
C LYS A 82 2.24 -15.30 9.24
N ILE A 83 1.06 -15.13 8.66
CA ILE A 83 0.77 -15.57 7.29
C ILE A 83 1.69 -14.88 6.29
N ALA A 84 1.88 -13.56 6.41
CA ALA A 84 2.76 -12.83 5.52
C ALA A 84 4.21 -13.32 5.59
N GLN A 85 4.69 -13.70 6.78
CA GLN A 85 6.01 -14.31 6.95
C GLN A 85 6.07 -15.70 6.30
N SER A 86 5.07 -16.55 6.52
CA SER A 86 5.06 -17.92 6.00
C SER A 86 4.87 -18.00 4.49
N LEU A 87 4.24 -17.00 3.85
CA LEU A 87 4.07 -16.97 2.38
C LEU A 87 5.41 -17.05 1.63
N GLY A 88 6.47 -16.44 2.16
CA GLY A 88 7.80 -16.49 1.54
C GLY A 88 8.53 -17.83 1.72
N GLU A 89 8.15 -18.60 2.75
CA GLU A 89 8.76 -19.89 3.10
C GLU A 89 7.98 -21.07 2.52
N ALA A 90 6.64 -20.97 2.50
CA ALA A 90 5.73 -22.04 2.10
C ALA A 90 5.57 -22.18 0.58
N PHE A 91 5.91 -21.14 -0.19
CA PHE A 91 5.78 -21.11 -1.64
C PHE A 91 7.13 -20.78 -2.30
N ASP A 92 7.45 -21.49 -3.37
CA ASP A 92 8.61 -21.16 -4.20
C ASP A 92 8.29 -19.94 -5.08
N LEU A 93 8.41 -18.75 -4.48
CA LEU A 93 8.16 -17.49 -5.17
C LEU A 93 9.34 -17.14 -6.08
N SER A 94 9.03 -16.81 -7.33
CA SER A 94 10.01 -16.27 -8.29
C SER A 94 10.67 -14.97 -7.75
N PRO A 95 11.88 -14.60 -8.20
CA PRO A 95 12.53 -13.36 -7.79
C PRO A 95 11.64 -12.12 -7.96
N ARG A 96 10.84 -12.10 -9.03
CA ARG A 96 9.88 -11.02 -9.30
C ARG A 96 8.73 -10.99 -8.29
N GLN A 97 8.14 -12.15 -7.96
CA GLN A 97 7.10 -12.22 -6.94
C GLN A 97 7.61 -11.82 -5.56
N LYS A 98 8.83 -12.25 -5.18
CA LYS A 98 9.51 -11.82 -3.96
C LYS A 98 9.68 -10.30 -3.94
N ALA A 99 10.17 -9.70 -5.03
CA ALA A 99 10.34 -8.26 -5.14
C ALA A 99 9.02 -7.48 -4.99
N VAL A 100 7.96 -7.92 -5.67
CA VAL A 100 6.63 -7.31 -5.54
C VAL A 100 6.10 -7.46 -4.11
N PHE A 101 6.24 -8.63 -3.51
CA PHE A 101 5.83 -8.86 -2.12
C PHE A 101 6.53 -7.91 -1.14
N GLU A 102 7.84 -7.71 -1.28
CA GLU A 102 8.58 -6.72 -0.48
C GLU A 102 8.08 -5.29 -0.68
N CYS A 103 7.78 -4.87 -1.91
CA CYS A 103 7.18 -3.56 -2.18
C CYS A 103 5.80 -3.41 -1.52
N LEU A 104 4.95 -4.43 -1.58
CA LEU A 104 3.59 -4.40 -1.04
C LEU A 104 3.55 -4.36 0.50
N LYS A 105 4.60 -4.85 1.18
CA LYS A 105 4.77 -4.72 2.63
C LYS A 105 5.18 -3.32 3.08
N GLY A 106 5.60 -2.47 2.13
CA GLY A 106 6.05 -1.11 2.43
C GLY A 106 4.95 -0.27 3.10
N PRO A 107 5.35 0.69 3.96
CA PRO A 107 4.38 1.64 4.54
C PRO A 107 3.66 2.40 3.42
N HIS A 108 2.39 2.70 3.66
CA HIS A 108 1.50 3.41 2.72
C HIS A 108 1.15 2.67 1.40
N ALA A 109 1.83 1.57 1.07
CA ALA A 109 1.62 0.85 -0.20
C ALA A 109 0.16 0.41 -0.41
N GLN A 110 -0.53 0.02 0.67
CA GLN A 110 -1.91 -0.48 0.62
C GLN A 110 -2.99 0.59 0.88
N GLU A 111 -2.62 1.82 1.21
CA GLU A 111 -3.60 2.81 1.71
C GLU A 111 -4.66 3.18 0.70
N PHE A 112 -4.38 3.08 -0.60
CA PHE A 112 -5.39 3.35 -1.64
C PHE A 112 -6.60 2.42 -1.56
N LEU A 113 -6.46 1.21 -0.99
CA LEU A 113 -7.54 0.20 -0.90
C LEU A 113 -8.66 0.61 0.04
N ILE A 114 -8.38 1.50 1.01
CA ILE A 114 -9.35 1.94 2.02
C ILE A 114 -9.89 3.35 1.73
N VAL A 115 -9.51 3.94 0.60
CA VAL A 115 -9.89 5.30 0.23
C VAL A 115 -11.27 5.29 -0.41
N ILE A 116 -12.16 6.15 0.10
CA ILE A 116 -13.48 6.38 -0.48
C ILE A 116 -13.31 7.16 -1.81
N PRO A 117 -13.79 6.65 -2.95
CA PRO A 117 -13.73 7.36 -4.23
C PRO A 117 -14.43 8.73 -4.17
N ILE A 118 -13.89 9.74 -4.85
CA ILE A 118 -14.51 11.07 -4.98
C ILE A 118 -14.62 11.41 -6.46
N GLU A 119 -15.81 11.19 -7.02
CA GLU A 119 -16.07 11.39 -8.45
C GLU A 119 -15.90 12.85 -8.89
N GLY A 120 -16.38 13.81 -8.10
CA GLY A 120 -16.27 15.25 -8.40
C GLY A 120 -14.83 15.79 -8.47
N LEU A 121 -13.84 15.04 -7.97
CA LEU A 121 -12.41 15.38 -8.07
C LEU A 121 -11.67 14.50 -9.07
N GLY A 122 -12.36 13.66 -9.83
CA GLY A 122 -11.74 12.63 -10.66
C GLY A 122 -10.93 11.62 -9.85
N GLN A 123 -11.19 11.47 -8.56
CA GLN A 123 -10.53 10.52 -7.65
C GLN A 123 -11.37 9.24 -7.52
N CYS A 124 -11.78 8.70 -8.67
CA CYS A 124 -12.47 7.42 -8.84
C CYS A 124 -11.78 6.58 -9.94
N MET A 125 -11.93 5.26 -9.87
CA MET A 125 -11.50 4.32 -10.91
C MET A 125 -12.72 3.54 -11.39
N SER A 126 -12.76 3.23 -12.68
CA SER A 126 -13.65 2.24 -13.25
C SER A 126 -13.34 0.83 -12.72
N ALA A 127 -14.27 -0.11 -12.94
CA ALA A 127 -14.05 -1.51 -12.58
C ALA A 127 -12.83 -2.12 -13.31
N VAL A 128 -12.60 -1.72 -14.56
CA VAL A 128 -11.46 -2.18 -15.38
C VAL A 128 -10.16 -1.64 -14.81
N GLU A 129 -10.06 -0.35 -14.52
CA GLU A 129 -8.88 0.27 -13.90
C GLU A 129 -8.56 -0.39 -12.55
N TYR A 130 -9.56 -0.53 -11.68
CA TYR A 130 -9.36 -1.11 -10.34
C TYR A 130 -8.91 -2.57 -10.41
N ARG A 131 -9.56 -3.40 -11.25
CA ARG A 131 -9.16 -4.80 -11.46
C ARG A 131 -7.75 -4.91 -12.04
N THR A 132 -7.39 -4.02 -12.96
CA THR A 132 -6.06 -3.97 -13.57
C THR A 132 -4.97 -3.69 -12.54
N ILE A 133 -5.21 -2.76 -11.61
CA ILE A 133 -4.29 -2.51 -10.50
C ILE A 133 -4.16 -3.70 -9.56
N LEU A 134 -5.29 -4.35 -9.22
CA LEU A 134 -5.23 -5.56 -8.40
C LEU A 134 -4.44 -6.67 -9.10
N LYS A 135 -4.65 -6.87 -10.41
CA LYS A 135 -3.88 -7.87 -11.18
C LYS A 135 -2.39 -7.54 -11.22
N TYR A 136 -2.01 -6.29 -11.48
CA TYR A 136 -0.61 -5.84 -11.45
C TYR A 136 0.05 -6.13 -10.10
N ARG A 137 -0.62 -5.77 -9.00
CA ARG A 137 -0.12 -5.97 -7.62
C ARG A 137 -0.07 -7.43 -7.23
N LEU A 138 -1.03 -8.24 -7.67
CA LEU A 138 -1.10 -9.67 -7.38
C LEU A 138 -0.28 -10.53 -8.35
N MET A 139 0.46 -9.91 -9.28
CA MET A 139 1.21 -10.63 -10.31
C MET A 139 0.33 -11.59 -11.12
N ILE A 140 -0.90 -11.16 -11.44
CA ILE A 140 -1.81 -11.90 -12.33
C ILE A 140 -1.52 -11.47 -13.77
N PRO A 141 -1.26 -12.40 -14.71
CA PRO A 141 -1.07 -12.08 -16.12
C PRO A 141 -2.27 -11.30 -16.71
N MET A 142 -1.96 -10.24 -17.45
CA MET A 142 -2.92 -9.33 -18.09
C MET A 142 -2.71 -9.21 -19.59
N TYR A 143 -1.47 -9.38 -20.06
CA TYR A 143 -1.12 -9.26 -21.48
C TYR A 143 -0.71 -10.62 -22.04
N PRO A 144 -0.96 -10.86 -23.34
CA PRO A 144 -0.34 -11.96 -24.06
C PRO A 144 1.19 -11.80 -24.02
N GLU A 145 1.90 -12.93 -23.98
CA GLU A 145 3.36 -12.94 -24.08
C GLU A 145 3.80 -12.57 -25.50
N ASP A 146 4.99 -11.97 -25.60
CA ASP A 146 5.69 -11.66 -26.86
C ASP A 146 4.99 -10.71 -27.85
N GLU A 147 3.87 -10.10 -27.47
CA GLU A 147 3.27 -9.04 -28.28
C GLU A 147 4.06 -7.73 -28.19
N THR A 148 4.19 -7.05 -29.33
CA THR A 148 4.82 -5.72 -29.37
C THR A 148 3.89 -4.69 -28.75
N CYS A 149 4.42 -3.82 -27.89
CA CYS A 149 3.66 -2.76 -27.26
C CYS A 149 2.90 -1.91 -28.32
N PRO A 150 1.57 -1.79 -28.24
CA PRO A 150 0.77 -1.13 -29.27
C PRO A 150 1.04 0.38 -29.35
N ILE A 151 1.60 0.96 -28.29
CA ILE A 151 1.85 2.40 -28.16
C ILE A 151 3.25 2.78 -28.64
N CYS A 152 4.31 2.15 -28.13
CA CYS A 152 5.67 2.50 -28.56
C CYS A 152 6.12 1.77 -29.81
N ARG A 153 5.52 0.60 -30.11
CA ARG A 153 5.87 -0.31 -31.21
C ARG A 153 7.35 -0.73 -31.25
N LYS A 154 8.03 -0.71 -30.10
CA LYS A 154 9.49 -0.91 -30.00
C LYS A 154 9.90 -2.04 -29.06
N ALA A 155 9.11 -2.31 -28.03
CA ALA A 155 9.45 -3.30 -27.02
C ALA A 155 8.31 -4.32 -26.89
N CYS A 156 8.67 -5.55 -26.54
CA CYS A 156 7.70 -6.58 -26.19
C CYS A 156 7.05 -6.27 -24.84
N MET A 157 5.76 -6.54 -24.76
CA MET A 157 5.00 -6.50 -23.53
C MET A 157 5.33 -7.74 -22.70
N ASP A 158 5.65 -7.55 -21.42
CA ASP A 158 5.60 -8.65 -20.48
C ASP A 158 4.15 -8.88 -20.02
N LYS A 159 3.81 -10.14 -19.73
CA LYS A 159 2.45 -10.51 -19.33
C LYS A 159 1.92 -9.76 -18.11
N TYR A 160 2.79 -9.21 -17.27
CA TYR A 160 2.41 -8.50 -16.04
C TYR A 160 2.36 -6.98 -16.21
N GLY A 161 2.82 -6.41 -17.33
CA GLY A 161 2.70 -4.98 -17.61
C GLY A 161 3.85 -4.09 -17.17
N GLU A 162 5.02 -4.62 -16.86
CA GLU A 162 6.22 -3.83 -16.59
C GLU A 162 6.52 -2.84 -17.72
N HIS A 163 6.51 -3.27 -18.98
CA HIS A 163 6.77 -2.34 -20.08
C HIS A 163 5.74 -1.21 -20.14
N ALA A 164 4.47 -1.50 -19.83
CA ALA A 164 3.40 -0.50 -19.85
C ALA A 164 3.67 0.66 -18.89
N VAL A 165 4.23 0.37 -17.71
CA VAL A 165 4.42 1.36 -16.63
C VAL A 165 5.63 2.28 -16.80
N HIS A 166 6.56 1.94 -17.70
CA HIS A 166 7.74 2.75 -18.00
C HIS A 166 7.91 3.02 -19.50
N CYS A 167 6.84 2.84 -20.27
CA CYS A 167 6.85 3.01 -21.71
C CYS A 167 7.21 4.47 -22.09
N PRO A 168 8.27 4.73 -22.88
CA PRO A 168 8.74 6.09 -23.15
C PRO A 168 7.79 6.96 -23.99
N ARG A 169 6.81 6.35 -24.66
CA ARG A 169 5.76 7.06 -25.40
C ARG A 169 4.48 6.99 -24.58
N GLU A 170 4.16 8.09 -23.92
CA GLU A 170 2.81 8.31 -23.37
C GLU A 170 1.89 8.90 -24.44
N PHE A 171 0.58 8.79 -24.18
CA PHE A 171 -0.48 9.33 -25.03
C PHE A 171 -0.27 10.79 -25.40
N PRO A 172 -0.73 11.24 -26.58
CA PRO A 172 -1.01 12.65 -26.79
C PRO A 172 -2.17 13.05 -25.85
N HIS A 173 -1.83 13.81 -24.82
CA HIS A 173 -2.69 14.80 -24.15
C HIS A 173 -4.15 14.38 -23.83
N GLY A 174 -4.33 13.59 -22.77
CA GLY A 174 -5.56 13.65 -21.97
C GLY A 174 -5.43 14.71 -20.86
N PRO A 175 -6.53 15.28 -20.33
CA PRO A 175 -6.51 16.36 -19.33
C PRO A 175 -5.81 16.01 -18.00
N TYR A 176 -5.49 14.73 -17.77
CA TYR A 176 -4.79 14.22 -16.59
C TYR A 176 -3.39 13.66 -16.90
N GLY A 177 -2.93 13.74 -18.15
CA GLY A 177 -1.76 13.01 -18.65
C GLY A 177 -0.39 13.69 -18.49
N ARG A 178 -0.24 14.69 -17.61
CA ARG A 178 1.06 15.32 -17.33
C ARG A 178 1.64 15.05 -15.94
N GLU A 179 0.88 14.48 -15.02
CA GLU A 179 1.27 14.61 -13.61
C GLU A 179 1.82 13.35 -12.94
N ILE A 180 1.77 12.15 -13.55
CA ILE A 180 2.05 10.97 -12.72
C ILE A 180 3.11 9.97 -13.25
N TYR A 181 3.26 9.60 -14.54
CA TYR A 181 4.17 8.45 -14.83
C TYR A 181 4.81 8.32 -16.24
N SER A 182 5.40 9.33 -16.84
CA SER A 182 6.59 9.04 -17.66
C SER A 182 7.84 9.30 -16.85
N ALA A 183 9.00 8.91 -17.36
CA ALA A 183 10.31 9.39 -16.89
C ALA A 183 10.48 10.92 -17.04
N THR A 184 9.43 11.70 -16.79
CA THR A 184 9.34 13.15 -16.82
C THR A 184 9.00 13.64 -15.42
N SER A 185 9.98 14.32 -14.82
CA SER A 185 9.79 15.28 -13.74
C SER A 185 8.59 16.18 -14.01
N GLY A 186 7.58 16.12 -13.15
CA GLY A 186 6.63 17.21 -12.96
C GLY A 186 7.15 18.10 -11.85
N SER A 187 7.33 19.41 -12.11
CA SER A 187 7.67 20.37 -11.05
C SER A 187 6.43 21.18 -10.67
N ALA A 188 5.99 21.05 -9.42
CA ALA A 188 4.93 21.87 -8.85
C ALA A 188 5.56 22.98 -7.99
N ARG A 189 5.15 24.24 -8.21
CA ARG A 189 5.55 25.36 -7.36
C ARG A 189 4.49 25.56 -6.28
N LEU A 190 4.84 25.30 -5.02
CA LEU A 190 3.93 25.51 -3.88
C LEU A 190 4.48 26.57 -2.93
N TRP A 191 3.63 27.48 -2.48
CA TRP A 191 3.91 28.33 -1.31
C TRP A 191 3.60 27.54 -0.05
N LEU A 192 4.63 27.20 0.73
CA LEU A 192 4.46 26.35 1.92
C LEU A 192 4.32 27.13 3.23
N GLY A 193 4.07 28.44 3.19
CA GLY A 193 3.98 29.27 4.40
C GLY A 193 5.32 29.44 5.13
N TRP A 194 6.45 29.14 4.48
CA TRP A 194 7.81 29.26 5.06
C TRP A 194 8.50 30.58 4.73
N GLY A 195 7.77 31.56 4.18
CA GLY A 195 8.38 32.77 3.61
C GLY A 195 9.21 32.56 2.34
N LYS A 196 9.27 31.32 1.80
CA LYS A 196 9.91 30.97 0.52
C LYS A 196 9.01 30.05 -0.32
N HIS A 197 9.14 30.14 -1.63
CA HIS A 197 8.51 29.18 -2.56
C HIS A 197 9.25 27.84 -2.54
N ALA A 198 8.52 26.74 -2.70
CA ALA A 198 9.08 25.41 -2.90
C ALA A 198 8.88 24.91 -4.33
N CYS A 199 9.91 24.25 -4.86
CA CYS A 199 9.90 23.48 -6.09
C CYS A 199 9.81 22.00 -5.72
N VAL A 200 8.64 21.39 -5.89
CA VAL A 200 8.42 19.96 -5.65
C VAL A 200 8.63 19.22 -6.97
N ASP A 201 9.62 18.34 -7.05
CA ASP A 201 9.86 17.49 -8.21
C ASP A 201 9.27 16.10 -7.96
N LEU A 202 8.17 15.79 -8.64
CA LEU A 202 7.51 14.49 -8.57
C LEU A 202 8.23 13.49 -9.48
N THR A 203 8.63 12.35 -8.92
CA THR A 203 9.30 11.26 -9.64
C THR A 203 8.70 9.91 -9.28
N GLY A 204 8.01 9.31 -10.24
CA GLY A 204 7.57 7.92 -10.17
C GLY A 204 8.61 6.97 -10.79
N VAL A 205 8.86 5.84 -10.14
CA VAL A 205 9.70 4.76 -10.68
C VAL A 205 8.99 3.41 -10.60
N SER A 206 9.26 2.51 -11.53
CA SER A 206 9.01 1.10 -11.27
C SER A 206 10.23 0.49 -10.58
N PRO A 207 10.08 -0.17 -9.42
CA PRO A 207 11.20 -0.77 -8.71
C PRO A 207 11.67 -2.06 -9.38
N LEU A 208 10.92 -2.61 -10.34
CA LEU A 208 11.23 -3.86 -11.04
C LEU A 208 12.09 -3.65 -12.29
N VAL A 209 12.33 -2.40 -12.70
CA VAL A 209 13.17 -2.10 -13.87
C VAL A 209 14.60 -2.58 -13.61
N GLY A 210 15.07 -3.51 -14.45
CA GLY A 210 16.40 -4.10 -14.32
C GLY A 210 16.54 -5.02 -13.10
N LEU A 211 15.43 -5.58 -12.59
CA LEU A 211 15.44 -6.58 -11.54
C LEU A 211 16.38 -7.73 -11.91
N ARG A 212 17.31 -8.02 -10.99
CA ARG A 212 18.22 -9.18 -11.07
C ARG A 212 17.74 -10.24 -10.10
N GLU A 213 18.18 -11.48 -10.29
CA GLU A 213 17.77 -12.62 -9.47
C GLU A 213 18.03 -12.42 -7.96
N ASN A 214 19.08 -11.67 -7.62
CA ASN A 214 19.49 -11.42 -6.24
C ASN A 214 19.68 -9.92 -5.94
N GLY A 215 19.46 -9.53 -4.68
CA GLY A 215 19.79 -8.19 -4.17
C GLY A 215 18.72 -7.11 -4.39
N PHE A 216 17.46 -7.49 -4.60
CA PHE A 216 16.36 -6.54 -4.60
C PHE A 216 16.17 -5.92 -3.21
N VAL A 217 15.99 -4.60 -3.16
CA VAL A 217 15.71 -3.84 -1.93
C VAL A 217 14.57 -2.87 -2.21
N ALA A 218 13.44 -3.05 -1.51
CA ALA A 218 12.28 -2.18 -1.64
C ALA A 218 12.65 -0.70 -1.36
N GLY A 219 12.09 0.20 -2.16
CA GLY A 219 12.35 1.65 -2.09
C GLY A 219 13.76 2.09 -2.51
N LEU A 220 14.68 1.19 -2.89
CA LEU A 220 16.02 1.60 -3.37
C LEU A 220 15.96 2.34 -4.70
N ALA A 221 15.07 1.91 -5.61
CA ALA A 221 14.87 2.57 -6.91
C ALA A 221 14.41 4.03 -6.72
N ALA A 222 13.44 4.25 -5.84
CA ALA A 222 12.93 5.59 -5.54
C ALA A 222 14.00 6.48 -4.90
N ARG A 223 14.77 5.96 -3.94
CA ARG A 223 15.92 6.67 -3.31
C ARG A 223 17.00 7.05 -4.32
N LYS A 224 17.33 6.15 -5.25
CA LYS A 224 18.29 6.46 -6.34
C LYS A 224 17.77 7.57 -7.26
N ALA A 225 16.46 7.55 -7.56
CA ALA A 225 15.85 8.58 -8.39
C ALA A 225 15.82 9.94 -7.67
N GLU A 226 15.46 9.96 -6.40
CA GLU A 226 15.53 11.13 -5.51
C GLU A 226 16.92 11.76 -5.51
N SER A 227 17.97 10.97 -5.22
CA SER A 227 19.35 11.48 -5.22
C SER A 227 19.73 12.10 -6.55
N LYS A 228 19.40 11.46 -7.68
CA LYS A 228 19.65 12.02 -9.01
C LYS A 228 18.93 13.35 -9.25
N LYS A 229 17.71 13.51 -8.72
CA LYS A 229 16.94 14.76 -8.84
C LYS A 229 17.53 15.87 -7.98
N VAL A 230 17.98 15.54 -6.77
CA VAL A 230 18.72 16.47 -5.90
C VAL A 230 19.97 16.99 -6.60
N ASP A 231 20.82 16.08 -7.10
CA ASP A 231 22.06 16.45 -7.78
C ASP A 231 21.81 17.37 -8.98
N LYS A 232 20.71 17.13 -9.71
CA LYS A 232 20.35 17.89 -10.92
C LYS A 232 19.73 19.25 -10.64
N HIS A 233 18.94 19.40 -9.57
CA HIS A 233 18.04 20.55 -9.41
C HIS A 233 18.23 21.36 -8.12
N ALA A 234 18.83 20.79 -7.08
CA ALA A 234 18.91 21.45 -5.77
C ALA A 234 19.72 22.74 -5.82
N LYS A 235 20.86 22.75 -6.53
CA LYS A 235 21.71 23.94 -6.68
C LYS A 235 20.96 25.10 -7.34
N ALA A 236 20.33 24.85 -8.49
CA ALA A 236 19.57 25.87 -9.21
C ALA A 236 18.39 26.40 -8.37
N CYS A 237 17.70 25.55 -7.60
CA CYS A 237 16.64 26.01 -6.71
C CYS A 237 17.18 26.91 -5.59
N ALA A 238 18.30 26.53 -4.96
CA ALA A 238 18.93 27.33 -3.92
C ALA A 238 19.37 28.71 -4.43
N GLU A 239 19.99 28.77 -5.62
CA GLU A 239 20.40 30.02 -6.28
C GLU A 239 19.21 30.95 -6.56
N ASN A 240 18.02 30.38 -6.83
CA ASN A 240 16.78 31.12 -7.07
C ASN A 240 15.92 31.29 -5.80
N GLN A 241 16.51 31.10 -4.60
CA GLN A 241 15.82 31.24 -3.32
C GLN A 241 14.57 30.34 -3.16
N HIS A 242 14.56 29.19 -3.83
CA HIS A 242 13.51 28.18 -3.72
C HIS A 242 13.98 26.99 -2.90
N VAL A 243 13.06 26.42 -2.12
CA VAL A 243 13.28 25.13 -1.46
C VAL A 243 13.06 24.03 -2.49
N PHE A 244 14.06 23.18 -2.73
CA PHE A 244 13.86 21.98 -3.54
C PHE A 244 13.32 20.83 -2.68
N ILE A 245 12.26 20.18 -3.15
CA ILE A 245 11.67 19.00 -2.49
C ILE A 245 11.67 17.86 -3.51
N PRO A 246 12.59 16.89 -3.39
CA PRO A 246 12.55 15.70 -4.22
C PRO A 246 11.44 14.79 -3.71
N PHE A 247 10.42 14.56 -4.51
CA PHE A 247 9.28 13.76 -4.14
C PHE A 247 9.29 12.48 -4.97
N ALA A 248 9.91 11.42 -4.44
CA ALA A 248 10.04 10.15 -5.14
C ALA A 248 9.13 9.06 -4.57
N PHE A 249 8.55 8.28 -5.47
CA PHE A 249 7.68 7.16 -5.15
C PHE A 249 7.81 6.04 -6.17
N ASP A 250 7.38 4.84 -5.80
CA ASP A 250 7.33 3.69 -6.71
C ASP A 250 5.90 3.34 -7.18
N THR A 251 5.80 2.50 -8.21
CA THR A 251 4.51 2.05 -8.79
C THR A 251 3.65 1.26 -7.79
N PHE A 252 4.22 0.72 -6.71
CA PHE A 252 3.48 0.02 -5.67
C PHE A 252 3.01 0.96 -4.55
N GLY A 253 3.43 2.22 -4.57
CA GLY A 253 3.03 3.27 -3.63
C GLY A 253 4.03 3.51 -2.50
N SER A 254 5.24 2.92 -2.55
CA SER A 254 6.29 3.26 -1.59
C SER A 254 6.72 4.71 -1.79
N LEU A 255 7.02 5.40 -0.70
CA LEU A 255 7.48 6.79 -0.69
C LEU A 255 8.90 6.86 -0.11
N THR A 256 9.72 7.81 -0.58
CA THR A 256 11.00 8.12 0.07
C THR A 256 10.79 8.90 1.37
N PRO A 257 11.78 8.92 2.29
CA PRO A 257 11.65 9.64 3.55
C PRO A 257 11.29 11.13 3.38
N GLU A 258 11.87 11.80 2.39
CA GLU A 258 11.60 13.20 2.05
C GLU A 258 10.15 13.41 1.59
N ALA A 259 9.63 12.50 0.77
CA ALA A 259 8.22 12.51 0.37
C ALA A 259 7.29 12.32 1.59
N ILE A 260 7.59 11.37 2.48
CA ILE A 260 6.82 11.15 3.71
C ILE A 260 6.84 12.39 4.61
N ASN A 261 8.02 13.00 4.79
CA ASN A 261 8.17 14.23 5.57
C ASN A 261 7.37 15.38 4.97
N PHE A 262 7.37 15.53 3.65
CA PHE A 262 6.56 16.51 2.96
C PHE A 262 5.06 16.29 3.18
N LEU A 263 4.56 15.08 2.96
CA LEU A 263 3.13 14.75 3.14
C LEU A 263 2.69 14.92 4.60
N THR A 264 3.53 14.54 5.56
CA THR A 264 3.25 14.73 6.99
C THR A 264 3.06 16.21 7.34
N ARG A 265 3.77 17.12 6.65
CA ARG A 265 3.59 18.57 6.82
C ARG A 265 2.31 19.05 6.15
N VAL A 266 2.03 18.59 4.93
CA VAL A 266 0.76 18.87 4.23
C VAL A 266 -0.42 18.43 5.08
N GLN A 267 -0.35 17.23 5.66
CA GLN A 267 -1.37 16.70 6.54
C GLN A 267 -1.56 17.56 7.80
N ARG A 268 -0.49 18.02 8.44
CA ARG A 268 -0.59 18.95 9.57
C ARG A 268 -1.33 20.24 9.20
N VAL A 269 -0.99 20.83 8.04
CA VAL A 269 -1.68 22.03 7.55
C VAL A 269 -3.16 21.76 7.31
N ILE A 270 -3.51 20.64 6.68
CA ILE A 270 -4.91 20.25 6.46
C ILE A 270 -5.66 20.09 7.78
N HIS A 271 -5.06 19.44 8.78
CA HIS A 271 -5.68 19.28 10.10
C HIS A 271 -5.87 20.60 10.83
N SER A 272 -4.94 21.54 10.71
CA SER A 272 -5.08 22.87 11.32
C SER A 272 -6.15 23.74 10.66
N ASN A 273 -6.47 23.50 9.38
CA ASN A 273 -7.40 24.33 8.61
C ASN A 273 -8.77 23.69 8.35
N CYS A 274 -8.94 22.39 8.62
CA CYS A 274 -10.21 21.69 8.46
C CYS A 274 -10.86 21.42 9.82
N SER A 275 -12.10 21.86 10.00
CA SER A 275 -12.92 21.58 11.18
C SER A 275 -13.40 20.12 11.26
N THR A 276 -13.43 19.40 10.14
CA THR A 276 -13.82 17.99 10.09
C THR A 276 -12.65 17.07 10.44
N PRO A 277 -12.80 16.13 11.39
CA PRO A 277 -11.80 15.11 11.65
C PRO A 277 -11.52 14.31 10.37
N ARG A 278 -10.27 14.34 9.90
CA ARG A 278 -9.78 13.43 8.85
C ARG A 278 -8.94 12.34 9.50
N GLY A 279 -8.94 11.13 8.94
CA GLY A 279 -8.06 10.07 9.41
C GLY A 279 -6.58 10.43 9.22
N GLN A 280 -5.70 9.90 10.08
CA GLN A 280 -4.25 10.12 10.00
C GLN A 280 -3.60 9.63 8.69
N GLY A 281 -4.31 8.82 7.88
CA GLY A 281 -3.86 8.38 6.56
C GLY A 281 -4.56 9.10 5.40
N PHE A 282 -5.31 10.18 5.64
CA PHE A 282 -6.11 10.79 4.57
C PHE A 282 -5.26 11.27 3.40
N VAL A 283 -4.18 12.02 3.67
CA VAL A 283 -3.31 12.58 2.61
C VAL A 283 -2.58 11.46 1.87
N PHE A 284 -2.00 10.52 2.62
CA PHE A 284 -1.27 9.38 2.10
C PHE A 284 -2.15 8.48 1.23
N GLY A 285 -3.35 8.13 1.71
CA GLY A 285 -4.32 7.37 0.93
C GLY A 285 -4.74 8.09 -0.36
N ARG A 286 -5.01 9.40 -0.31
CA ARG A 286 -5.38 10.18 -1.51
C ARG A 286 -4.25 10.21 -2.54
N LEU A 287 -3.02 10.41 -2.10
CA LEU A 287 -1.88 10.32 -2.99
C LEU A 287 -1.72 8.90 -3.57
N GLY A 288 -1.78 7.88 -2.72
CA GLY A 288 -1.70 6.48 -3.13
C GLY A 288 -2.76 6.14 -4.18
N PHE A 289 -3.98 6.65 -4.01
CA PHE A 289 -5.04 6.52 -5.00
C PHE A 289 -4.69 7.20 -6.33
N ALA A 290 -4.20 8.44 -6.30
CA ALA A 290 -3.79 9.17 -7.51
C ALA A 290 -2.67 8.42 -8.26
N ILE A 291 -1.68 7.92 -7.51
CA ILE A 291 -0.60 7.05 -7.99
C ILE A 291 -1.19 5.82 -8.72
N GLN A 292 -2.02 5.03 -8.03
CA GLN A 292 -2.60 3.83 -8.62
C GLN A 292 -3.53 4.16 -9.80
N LYS A 293 -4.20 5.32 -9.81
CA LYS A 293 -5.05 5.74 -10.94
C LYS A 293 -4.22 6.05 -12.19
N GLY A 294 -3.14 6.81 -12.03
CA GLY A 294 -2.21 7.08 -13.13
C GLY A 294 -1.63 5.79 -13.70
N LEU A 295 -1.27 4.85 -12.83
CA LEU A 295 -0.79 3.53 -13.21
C LEU A 295 -1.87 2.73 -13.98
N ALA A 296 -3.12 2.80 -13.53
CA ALA A 296 -4.23 2.08 -14.15
C ALA A 296 -4.44 2.56 -15.58
N ALA A 297 -4.41 3.87 -15.82
CA ALA A 297 -4.57 4.45 -17.16
C ALA A 297 -3.50 3.93 -18.13
N GLN A 298 -2.25 3.78 -17.67
CA GLN A 298 -1.17 3.24 -18.50
C GLN A 298 -1.34 1.76 -18.83
N LEU A 299 -1.76 0.97 -17.84
CA LEU A 299 -1.98 -0.46 -18.03
C LEU A 299 -3.19 -0.72 -18.93
N VAL A 300 -4.32 -0.07 -18.65
CA VAL A 300 -5.58 -0.25 -19.38
C VAL A 300 -5.44 0.10 -20.85
N ALA A 301 -4.68 1.15 -21.17
CA ALA A 301 -4.49 1.57 -22.55
C ALA A 301 -3.75 0.57 -23.45
N ARG A 302 -3.22 -0.51 -22.88
CA ARG A 302 -2.55 -1.60 -23.60
C ARG A 302 -3.29 -2.92 -23.46
N LEU A 303 -4.43 -2.96 -22.76
CA LEU A 303 -5.18 -4.19 -22.58
C LEU A 303 -5.74 -4.66 -23.93
N PRO A 304 -5.75 -5.98 -24.19
CA PRO A 304 -6.45 -6.55 -25.33
C PRO A 304 -7.93 -6.12 -25.33
N SER A 305 -8.51 -5.89 -26.51
CA SER A 305 -9.90 -5.44 -26.65
C SER A 305 -10.95 -6.36 -26.03
N VAL A 306 -10.61 -7.64 -25.81
CA VAL A 306 -11.47 -8.62 -25.14
C VAL A 306 -11.48 -8.49 -23.61
N LEU A 307 -10.57 -7.69 -23.03
CA LEU A 307 -10.42 -7.47 -21.60
C LEU A 307 -10.80 -6.03 -21.16
N MET A 308 -11.19 -5.18 -22.11
CA MET A 308 -11.76 -3.84 -21.87
C MET A 308 -13.25 -3.92 -21.60
#